data_AF-A0A815X6P8-F1
#
_entry.id   AF-A0A815X6P8-F1
#
_cell.length_a   1.000
_cell.length_b   1.000
_cell.length_c   1.000
_cell.angle_alpha   90.00
_cell.angle_beta   90.00
_cell.angle_gamma   90.00
#
_symmetry.space_group_name_H-M   'P 1'
#
loop_
_entity.id
_entity.type
_entity.pdbx_description
1 polymer ?
#
loop_
_entity_poly.entity_id
_entity_poly.type
_entity_poly.pdbx_seq_one_letter_code
_entity_poly.pdbx_strand_id
1 'polypeptide(L)'
;MLGGSGGFMTISGHFTQWINPFVKSLEQLCSLAKHNVENSIDAFLASTLFTNQLMSRDLFDTEMNETLSQFENKTKTAFAHILDLIRSTIQGNALLHINSQAWSLVKVKTNDGSDINFLTVPRTFNNTQENTSCLCSTLQTCRMPRQVNINSDLVTIDGIVIGCHQLETLLLSSLTCFYYLQCINILRALSEGEALTKEQFDGLNTLTTRFSMNDTIEKIAYEMFIESWSTNTSYETYFNSCSPSYCIYTYYQKSDELEILTIFLSAYGSLSIAVYFIVPYLVKLIKKILICFRITQQQ
;
A
#
# COMPACT_ATOMS: atom_id res chain seq x y z
N MET A 1 41.46 -14.66 -24.42
CA MET A 1 41.77 -13.32 -24.97
C MET A 1 40.75 -13.01 -26.06
N LEU A 2 39.64 -12.38 -25.69
CA LEU A 2 38.61 -11.97 -26.64
C LEU A 2 38.24 -10.53 -26.33
N GLY A 3 39.08 -9.62 -26.84
CA GLY A 3 38.74 -8.22 -26.97
C GLY A 3 37.71 -8.08 -28.08
N GLY A 4 36.43 -8.10 -27.71
CA GLY A 4 35.35 -7.68 -28.59
C GLY A 4 35.26 -6.17 -28.49
N SER A 5 35.77 -5.46 -29.50
CA SER A 5 35.54 -4.03 -29.67
C SER A 5 34.03 -3.79 -29.77
N GLY A 6 33.43 -3.32 -28.67
CA GLY A 6 32.10 -2.75 -28.68
C GLY A 6 32.13 -1.56 -29.63
N GLY A 7 31.51 -1.73 -30.80
CA GLY A 7 31.36 -0.66 -31.77
C GLY A 7 30.69 0.53 -31.09
N PHE A 8 31.45 1.59 -30.89
CA PHE A 8 30.95 2.93 -30.62
C PHE A 8 30.14 3.37 -31.85
N MET A 9 28.86 3.04 -31.86
CA MET A 9 27.89 3.60 -32.78
C MET A 9 27.46 4.95 -32.21
N THR A 10 27.82 6.02 -32.93
CA THR A 10 27.54 7.46 -32.76
C THR A 10 26.59 7.89 -31.62
N ILE A 11 27.12 8.77 -30.75
CA ILE A 11 26.57 9.17 -29.43
C ILE A 11 25.37 10.14 -29.50
N SER A 12 25.13 10.86 -30.60
CA SER A 12 24.00 11.82 -30.68
C SER A 12 22.64 11.13 -30.87
N GLY A 13 22.55 10.10 -31.72
CA GLY A 13 21.28 9.41 -32.00
C GLY A 13 20.74 8.55 -30.85
N HIS A 14 21.59 8.16 -29.89
CA HIS A 14 21.23 7.27 -28.78
C HIS A 14 20.74 8.02 -27.53
N PHE A 15 20.89 9.35 -27.46
CA PHE A 15 20.53 10.15 -26.29
C PHE A 15 19.08 10.67 -26.35
N THR A 16 18.65 11.24 -27.48
CA THR A 16 17.24 11.62 -27.73
C THR A 16 16.30 10.43 -27.53
N GLN A 17 16.81 9.22 -27.78
CA GLN A 17 16.10 7.95 -27.56
C GLN A 17 15.87 7.58 -26.08
N TRP A 18 16.50 8.23 -25.09
CA TRP A 18 16.33 7.88 -23.68
C TRP A 18 15.50 8.88 -22.87
N ILE A 19 15.69 10.19 -23.07
CA ILE A 19 14.97 11.19 -22.27
C ILE A 19 13.46 11.16 -22.53
N ASN A 20 13.06 10.96 -23.79
CA ASN A 20 11.65 10.84 -24.17
C ASN A 20 10.97 9.65 -23.49
N PRO A 21 11.49 8.40 -23.57
CA PRO A 21 10.89 7.29 -22.83
C PRO A 21 11.06 7.42 -21.32
N PHE A 22 12.07 8.11 -20.79
CA PHE A 22 12.17 8.38 -19.36
C PHE A 22 11.00 9.23 -18.88
N VAL A 23 10.79 10.40 -19.48
CA VAL A 23 9.69 11.31 -19.14
C VAL A 23 8.33 10.64 -19.37
N LYS A 24 8.16 9.94 -20.50
CA LYS A 24 6.93 9.20 -20.79
C LYS A 24 6.66 8.09 -19.77
N SER A 25 7.69 7.39 -19.31
CA SER A 25 7.53 6.36 -18.27
C SER A 25 7.14 6.98 -16.92
N LEU A 26 7.71 8.14 -16.59
CA LEU A 26 7.34 8.89 -15.39
C LEU A 26 5.87 9.34 -15.44
N GLU A 27 5.43 9.88 -16.58
CA GLU A 27 4.04 10.28 -16.80
C GLU A 27 3.09 9.08 -16.68
N GLN A 28 3.42 7.95 -17.28
CA GLN A 28 2.62 6.72 -17.21
C GLN A 28 2.53 6.19 -15.77
N LEU A 29 3.64 6.20 -15.03
CA LEU A 29 3.66 5.75 -13.64
C LEU A 29 2.83 6.66 -12.73
N CYS A 30 2.92 7.98 -12.93
CA CYS A 30 2.09 8.96 -12.24
C CYS A 30 0.60 8.77 -12.56
N SER A 31 0.26 8.58 -13.85
CA SER A 31 -1.11 8.31 -14.29
C SER A 31 -1.67 7.01 -13.68
N LEU A 32 -0.86 5.95 -13.62
CA LEU A 32 -1.24 4.70 -12.96
C LEU A 32 -1.50 4.90 -11.47
N ALA A 33 -0.62 5.62 -10.76
CA ALA A 33 -0.80 5.94 -9.35
C ALA A 33 -2.08 6.75 -9.12
N LYS A 34 -2.31 7.79 -9.92
CA LYS A 34 -3.53 8.60 -9.88
C LYS A 34 -4.79 7.74 -10.05
N HIS A 35 -4.83 6.91 -11.11
CA HIS A 35 -5.99 6.06 -11.35
C HIS A 35 -6.22 5.05 -10.22
N ASN A 36 -5.17 4.48 -9.64
CA ASN A 36 -5.27 3.59 -8.49
C ASN A 36 -5.87 4.29 -7.26
N VAL A 37 -5.44 5.53 -6.99
CA VAL A 37 -5.97 6.34 -5.88
C VAL A 37 -7.44 6.68 -6.12
N GLU A 38 -7.79 7.15 -7.32
CA GLU A 38 -9.18 7.47 -7.70
C GLU A 38 -10.09 6.25 -7.53
N ASN A 39 -9.70 5.09 -8.07
CA ASN A 39 -10.46 3.85 -7.92
C ASN A 39 -10.60 3.41 -6.45
N SER A 40 -9.55 3.61 -5.64
CA SER A 40 -9.58 3.27 -4.22
C SER A 40 -10.52 4.19 -3.45
N ILE A 41 -10.53 5.49 -3.77
CA ILE A 41 -11.48 6.45 -3.20
C ILE A 41 -12.91 6.08 -3.58
N ASP A 42 -13.18 5.77 -4.85
CA ASP A 42 -14.52 5.37 -5.30
C ASP A 42 -15.01 4.11 -4.59
N ALA A 43 -14.15 3.10 -4.45
CA ALA A 43 -14.46 1.87 -3.72
C ALA A 43 -14.70 2.15 -2.22
N PHE A 44 -13.93 3.05 -1.61
CA PHE A 44 -14.11 3.45 -0.22
C PHE A 44 -15.42 4.19 0.01
N LEU A 45 -15.77 5.15 -0.86
CA LEU A 45 -17.01 5.91 -0.76
C LEU A 45 -18.26 5.07 -1.06
N ALA A 46 -18.12 4.00 -1.85
CA ALA A 46 -19.18 3.03 -2.06
C ALA A 46 -19.40 2.10 -0.84
N SER A 47 -18.44 2.04 0.09
CA SER A 47 -18.59 1.25 1.32
C SER A 47 -19.54 1.95 2.31
N THR A 48 -20.40 1.18 2.98
CA THR A 48 -21.35 1.72 3.95
C THR A 48 -20.84 1.53 5.37
N LEU A 49 -20.89 2.60 6.17
CA LEU A 49 -20.66 2.51 7.60
C LEU A 49 -21.91 1.95 8.28
N PHE A 50 -21.79 0.76 8.89
CA PHE A 50 -22.89 0.12 9.61
C PHE A 50 -22.66 0.19 11.12
N THR A 51 -23.55 0.88 11.84
CA THR A 51 -23.49 1.03 13.30
C THR A 51 -24.80 0.58 13.93
N ASN A 52 -24.74 -0.36 14.88
CA ASN A 52 -25.94 -0.84 15.59
C ASN A 52 -26.46 0.13 16.66
N GLN A 53 -25.63 1.08 17.05
CA GLN A 53 -25.93 2.10 18.06
C GLN A 53 -25.27 3.40 17.64
N LEU A 54 -25.87 4.52 18.03
CA LEU A 54 -25.29 5.83 17.81
C LEU A 54 -23.97 5.94 18.59
N MET A 55 -22.89 6.20 17.86
CA MET A 55 -21.57 6.41 18.46
C MET A 55 -21.49 7.79 19.12
N SER A 56 -20.78 7.89 20.24
CA SER A 56 -20.37 9.18 20.79
C SER A 56 -19.40 9.89 19.83
N ARG A 57 -19.31 11.22 19.91
CA ARG A 57 -18.39 12.03 19.10
C ARG A 57 -16.93 11.55 19.17
N ASP A 58 -16.41 11.33 20.38
CA ASP A 58 -15.01 10.90 20.56
C ASP A 58 -14.74 9.54 19.90
N LEU A 59 -15.68 8.61 20.04
CA LEU A 59 -15.61 7.29 19.39
C LEU A 59 -15.71 7.43 17.86
N PHE A 60 -16.58 8.29 17.35
CA PHE A 60 -16.67 8.58 15.92
C PHE A 60 -15.37 9.15 15.35
N ASP A 61 -14.80 10.15 16.00
CA ASP A 61 -13.56 10.78 15.53
C ASP A 61 -12.41 9.77 15.56
N THR A 62 -12.35 8.90 16.58
CA THR A 62 -11.34 7.83 16.68
C THR A 62 -11.51 6.80 15.57
N GLU A 63 -12.69 6.19 15.44
CA GLU A 63 -12.98 5.17 14.43
C GLU A 63 -12.79 5.70 13.00
N MET A 64 -13.17 6.95 12.75
CA MET A 64 -13.00 7.59 11.45
C MET A 64 -11.53 7.82 11.12
N ASN A 65 -10.73 8.33 12.07
CA ASN A 65 -9.30 8.50 11.87
C ASN A 65 -8.58 7.16 11.64
N GLU A 66 -8.96 6.12 12.39
CA GLU A 66 -8.41 4.77 12.19
C GLU A 66 -8.79 4.20 10.82
N THR A 67 -10.06 4.36 10.42
CA THR A 67 -10.56 3.91 9.12
C THR A 67 -9.83 4.61 7.97
N LEU A 68 -9.66 5.94 8.06
CA LEU A 68 -8.93 6.72 7.06
C LEU A 68 -7.44 6.33 7.00
N SER A 69 -6.79 6.17 8.16
CA SER A 69 -5.39 5.72 8.21
C SER A 69 -5.21 4.32 7.61
N GLN A 70 -6.15 3.41 7.87
CA GLN A 70 -6.14 2.08 7.26
C GLN A 70 -6.36 2.16 5.75
N PHE A 71 -7.28 3.01 5.28
CA PHE A 71 -7.51 3.23 3.86
C PHE A 71 -6.24 3.72 3.17
N GLU A 72 -5.57 4.75 3.71
CA GLU A 72 -4.32 5.28 3.14
C GLU A 72 -3.24 4.20 3.06
N ASN A 73 -3.01 3.46 4.15
CA ASN A 73 -1.97 2.43 4.21
C ASN A 73 -2.27 1.24 3.28
N LYS A 74 -3.52 0.79 3.22
CA LYS A 74 -3.93 -0.30 2.32
C LYS A 74 -3.81 0.11 0.86
N THR A 75 -4.18 1.35 0.53
CA THR A 75 -4.07 1.89 -0.85
C THR A 75 -2.61 1.96 -1.29
N LYS A 76 -1.72 2.50 -0.44
CA LYS A 76 -0.27 2.52 -0.69
C LYS A 76 0.30 1.12 -0.88
N THR A 77 -0.02 0.21 0.03
CA THR A 77 0.48 -1.17 0.00
C THR A 77 0.00 -1.92 -1.23
N ALA A 78 -1.27 -1.76 -1.62
CA ALA A 78 -1.83 -2.36 -2.82
C ALA A 78 -1.11 -1.86 -4.08
N PHE A 79 -0.88 -0.55 -4.19
CA PHE A 79 -0.12 0.03 -5.29
C PHE A 79 1.32 -0.50 -5.35
N ALA A 80 2.00 -0.57 -4.19
CA ALA A 80 3.35 -1.12 -4.09
C ALA A 80 3.41 -2.55 -4.63
N HIS A 81 2.44 -3.40 -4.28
CA HIS A 81 2.36 -4.76 -4.81
C HIS A 81 2.10 -4.82 -6.32
N ILE A 82 1.28 -3.91 -6.87
CA ILE A 82 1.08 -3.80 -8.31
C ILE A 82 2.41 -3.46 -8.99
N LEU A 83 3.17 -2.50 -8.45
CA LEU A 83 4.45 -2.10 -8.99
C LEU A 83 5.49 -3.24 -8.92
N ASP A 84 5.55 -3.95 -7.78
CA ASP A 84 6.45 -5.10 -7.59
C ASP A 84 6.12 -6.24 -8.55
N LEU A 85 4.83 -6.49 -8.81
CA LEU A 85 4.38 -7.47 -9.78
C LEU A 85 4.83 -7.10 -11.20
N ILE A 86 4.70 -5.82 -11.58
CA ILE A 86 5.18 -5.32 -12.88
C ILE A 86 6.69 -5.53 -12.98
N ARG A 87 7.47 -5.14 -11.97
CA ARG A 87 8.94 -5.31 -11.93
C ARG A 87 9.34 -6.78 -12.08
N SER A 88 8.72 -7.65 -11.30
CA SER A 88 9.01 -9.10 -11.31
C SER A 88 8.66 -9.73 -12.65
N THR A 89 7.55 -9.30 -13.27
CA THR A 89 7.13 -9.78 -14.60
C THR A 89 8.11 -9.34 -15.69
N ILE A 90 8.62 -8.11 -15.61
CA ILE A 90 9.62 -7.57 -16.52
C ILE A 90 10.93 -8.37 -16.40
N GLN A 91 11.43 -8.58 -15.17
CA GLN A 91 12.70 -9.29 -14.93
C GLN A 91 12.69 -10.73 -15.48
N GLY A 92 11.56 -11.44 -15.36
CA GLY A 92 11.42 -12.83 -15.82
C GLY A 92 11.36 -13.01 -17.34
N ASN A 93 11.21 -11.94 -18.13
CA ASN A 93 10.90 -12.02 -19.55
C ASN A 93 12.01 -11.44 -20.45
N ALA A 94 13.08 -12.21 -20.68
CA ALA A 94 14.23 -11.78 -21.50
C ALA A 94 13.84 -11.34 -22.94
N LEU A 95 12.80 -11.94 -23.52
CA LEU A 95 12.34 -11.63 -24.89
C LEU A 95 11.67 -10.25 -25.01
N LEU A 96 11.04 -9.75 -23.94
CA LEU A 96 10.46 -8.39 -23.91
C LEU A 96 11.55 -7.30 -23.90
N HIS A 97 12.81 -7.70 -23.75
CA HIS A 97 13.93 -6.82 -23.40
C HIS A 97 15.13 -6.93 -24.34
N ILE A 98 14.98 -7.59 -25.50
CA ILE A 98 16.05 -7.70 -26.51
C ILE A 98 16.52 -6.32 -27.02
N ASN A 99 15.64 -5.31 -27.01
CA ASN A 99 15.95 -3.91 -27.35
C ASN A 99 16.27 -3.03 -26.13
N SER A 100 16.47 -3.63 -24.96
CA SER A 100 16.75 -2.90 -23.71
C SER A 100 18.24 -2.92 -23.34
N GLN A 101 18.60 -2.22 -22.27
CA GLN A 101 19.97 -2.19 -21.75
C GLN A 101 20.36 -3.47 -20.98
N ALA A 102 19.43 -4.38 -20.68
CA ALA A 102 19.69 -5.58 -19.87
C ALA A 102 20.18 -6.81 -20.65
N TRP A 103 19.77 -6.99 -21.90
CA TRP A 103 20.08 -8.19 -22.68
C TRP A 103 20.61 -7.77 -24.04
N SER A 104 21.64 -8.47 -24.53
CA SER A 104 22.15 -8.29 -25.87
C SER A 104 21.97 -9.56 -26.69
N LEU A 105 21.59 -9.38 -27.95
CA LEU A 105 21.55 -10.47 -28.92
C LEU A 105 22.94 -10.58 -29.57
N VAL A 106 23.64 -11.68 -29.29
CA VAL A 106 24.98 -11.95 -29.83
C VAL A 106 24.89 -13.05 -30.88
N LYS A 107 25.61 -12.84 -31.98
CA LYS A 107 25.76 -13.84 -33.05
C LYS A 107 26.89 -14.80 -32.66
N VAL A 108 26.58 -16.09 -32.58
CA VAL A 108 27.55 -17.15 -32.30
C VAL A 108 27.66 -18.03 -33.55
N LYS A 109 28.89 -18.23 -34.04
CA LYS A 109 29.15 -19.14 -35.16
C LYS A 109 29.31 -20.56 -34.63
N THR A 110 28.74 -21.54 -35.34
CA THR A 110 29.05 -22.96 -35.10
C THR A 110 30.50 -23.27 -35.48
N ASN A 111 31.05 -24.37 -34.94
CA ASN A 111 32.45 -24.78 -35.19
C ASN A 111 32.77 -24.95 -36.68
N ASP A 112 31.76 -25.27 -37.50
CA ASP A 112 31.89 -25.46 -38.95
C ASP A 112 31.67 -24.15 -39.75
N GLY A 113 31.38 -23.03 -39.08
CA GLY A 113 31.28 -21.70 -39.68
C GLY A 113 30.03 -21.45 -40.54
N SER A 114 29.18 -22.46 -40.73
CA SER A 114 28.02 -22.43 -41.64
C SER A 114 26.74 -21.85 -41.03
N ASP A 115 26.54 -21.99 -39.72
CA ASP A 115 25.30 -21.57 -39.05
C ASP A 115 25.52 -20.40 -38.09
N ILE A 116 24.65 -19.40 -38.18
CA ILE A 116 24.59 -18.25 -37.27
C ILE A 116 23.50 -18.52 -36.25
N ASN A 117 23.89 -18.90 -35.04
CA ASN A 117 22.97 -18.95 -33.91
C ASN A 117 22.89 -17.58 -33.23
N PHE A 118 21.70 -17.20 -32.82
CA PHE A 118 21.49 -16.01 -31.99
C PHE A 118 21.34 -16.44 -30.54
N LEU A 119 22.19 -15.89 -29.68
CA LEU A 119 22.12 -16.10 -28.24
C LEU A 119 21.77 -14.78 -27.56
N THR A 120 20.84 -14.83 -26.61
CA THR A 120 20.62 -13.72 -25.67
C THR A 120 21.58 -13.86 -24.50
N VAL A 121 22.39 -12.83 -24.27
CA VAL A 121 23.29 -12.78 -23.11
C VAL A 121 22.95 -11.57 -22.23
N PRO A 122 22.98 -11.71 -20.90
CA PRO A 122 22.72 -10.58 -20.03
C PRO A 122 23.89 -9.60 -20.10
N ARG A 123 23.58 -8.30 -20.07
CA ARG A 123 24.59 -7.25 -19.94
C ARG A 123 25.13 -7.23 -18.52
N THR A 124 26.43 -6.95 -18.44
CA THR A 124 27.14 -6.67 -17.20
C THR A 124 27.32 -5.17 -17.05
N PHE A 125 26.89 -4.62 -15.92
CA PHE A 125 27.17 -3.24 -15.56
C PHE A 125 28.38 -3.19 -14.64
N ASN A 126 29.37 -2.40 -15.03
CA ASN A 126 30.53 -2.12 -14.20
C ASN A 126 30.29 -0.78 -13.52
N ASN A 127 30.02 -0.80 -12.21
CA ASN A 127 29.96 0.41 -11.42
C ASN A 127 31.39 0.84 -11.09
N THR A 128 31.87 1.86 -11.81
CA THR A 128 33.22 2.40 -11.64
C THR A 128 33.41 3.14 -10.31
N GLN A 129 32.34 3.60 -9.66
CA GLN A 129 32.42 4.27 -8.36
C GLN A 129 32.56 3.28 -7.20
N GLU A 130 31.90 2.13 -7.28
CA GLU A 130 31.92 1.09 -6.25
C GLU A 130 32.91 -0.05 -6.55
N ASN A 131 33.55 -0.02 -7.72
CA ASN A 131 34.46 -1.06 -8.20
C ASN A 131 33.81 -2.46 -8.26
N THR A 132 32.50 -2.51 -8.51
CA THR A 132 31.69 -3.73 -8.57
C THR A 132 31.17 -3.97 -9.98
N SER A 133 31.08 -5.25 -10.38
CA SER A 133 30.38 -5.67 -11.59
C SER A 133 29.08 -6.37 -11.20
N CYS A 134 27.98 -6.05 -11.88
CA CYS A 134 26.69 -6.64 -11.58
C CYS A 134 25.98 -7.10 -12.87
N LEU A 135 25.21 -8.19 -12.80
CA LEU A 135 24.51 -8.77 -13.94
C LEU A 135 23.00 -8.58 -13.81
N CYS A 136 22.39 -8.08 -14.87
CA CYS A 136 20.94 -7.83 -14.91
C CYS A 136 20.08 -9.10 -14.85
N SER A 137 20.64 -10.27 -15.18
CA SER A 137 19.95 -11.56 -15.03
C SER A 137 19.81 -11.98 -13.57
N THR A 138 20.72 -11.54 -12.69
CA THR A 138 20.76 -11.96 -11.28
C THR A 138 20.25 -10.87 -10.34
N LEU A 139 20.45 -9.60 -10.68
CA LEU A 139 20.14 -8.46 -9.82
C LEU A 139 19.42 -7.37 -10.62
N GLN A 140 18.14 -7.15 -10.32
CA GLN A 140 17.32 -6.11 -10.97
C GLN A 140 17.73 -4.68 -10.62
N THR A 141 18.28 -4.47 -9.41
CA THR A 141 18.71 -3.16 -8.89
C THR A 141 20.07 -2.72 -9.42
N CYS A 142 20.64 -3.49 -10.34
CA CYS A 142 21.85 -3.14 -11.07
C CYS A 142 21.73 -1.79 -11.75
N ARG A 143 22.66 -0.88 -11.45
CA ARG A 143 22.69 0.48 -12.00
C ARG A 143 24.09 0.99 -12.28
N MET A 144 24.19 1.95 -13.18
CA MET A 144 25.40 2.76 -13.40
C MET A 144 25.04 4.23 -13.60
N PRO A 145 25.93 5.18 -13.27
CA PRO A 145 25.68 6.59 -13.50
C PRO A 145 25.51 6.89 -15.01
N ARG A 146 24.57 7.77 -15.35
CA ARG A 146 24.40 8.21 -16.74
C ARG A 146 25.47 9.24 -17.08
N GLN A 147 26.29 8.92 -18.07
CA GLN A 147 27.29 9.83 -18.60
C GLN A 147 26.94 10.27 -20.02
N VAL A 148 27.18 11.55 -20.30
CA VAL A 148 26.99 12.20 -21.60
C VAL A 148 28.28 12.87 -22.04
N ASN A 149 28.55 12.81 -23.34
CA ASN A 149 29.70 13.50 -23.91
C ASN A 149 29.28 14.91 -24.31
N ILE A 150 29.79 15.93 -23.63
CA ILE A 150 29.55 17.34 -23.93
C ILE A 150 30.91 17.95 -24.28
N ASN A 151 31.07 18.45 -25.50
CA ASN A 151 32.32 19.09 -25.97
C ASN A 151 33.59 18.24 -25.77
N SER A 152 33.49 16.91 -25.85
CA SER A 152 34.57 15.93 -25.61
C SER A 152 34.83 15.57 -24.14
N ASP A 153 34.10 16.16 -23.20
CA ASP A 153 34.16 15.79 -21.77
C ASP A 153 33.01 14.85 -21.40
N LEU A 154 33.32 13.81 -20.62
CA LEU A 154 32.32 12.90 -20.04
C LEU A 154 31.72 13.52 -18.78
N VAL A 155 30.49 14.01 -18.88
CA VAL A 155 29.74 14.60 -17.78
C VAL A 155 28.72 13.60 -17.24
N THR A 156 28.66 13.45 -15.92
CA THR A 156 27.64 12.62 -15.26
C THR A 156 26.40 13.47 -14.99
N ILE A 157 25.20 12.94 -15.25
CA ILE A 157 23.95 13.63 -14.95
C ILE A 157 23.47 13.22 -13.55
N ASP A 158 23.49 14.17 -12.62
CA ASP A 158 23.12 13.92 -11.23
C ASP A 158 21.68 13.44 -11.09
N GLY A 159 21.50 12.41 -10.28
CA GLY A 159 20.19 11.78 -10.05
C GLY A 159 19.71 10.88 -11.19
N ILE A 160 20.36 10.84 -12.35
CA ILE A 160 19.96 9.97 -13.45
C ILE A 160 20.90 8.78 -13.55
N VAL A 161 20.33 7.58 -13.47
CA VAL A 161 21.06 6.32 -13.61
C VAL A 161 20.52 5.49 -14.75
N ILE A 162 21.34 4.59 -15.26
CA ILE A 162 20.92 3.53 -16.18
C ILE A 162 20.69 2.28 -15.34
N GLY A 163 19.45 1.78 -15.39
CA GLY A 163 19.09 0.49 -14.81
C GLY A 163 19.02 -0.61 -15.86
N CYS A 164 18.79 -1.84 -15.42
CA CYS A 164 18.67 -3.00 -16.31
C CYS A 164 17.52 -2.84 -17.31
N HIS A 165 16.40 -2.29 -16.87
CA HIS A 165 15.20 -2.11 -17.69
C HIS A 165 14.78 -0.64 -17.66
N GLN A 166 13.88 -0.23 -18.55
CA GLN A 166 13.39 1.15 -18.58
C GLN A 166 12.72 1.54 -17.26
N LEU A 167 11.94 0.62 -16.67
CA LEU A 167 11.32 0.84 -15.38
C LEU A 167 12.37 0.98 -14.25
N GLU A 168 13.37 0.11 -14.19
CA GLU A 168 14.45 0.24 -13.19
C GLU A 168 15.30 1.50 -13.41
N THR A 169 15.52 1.90 -14.65
CA THR A 169 16.17 3.17 -14.97
C THR A 169 15.38 4.35 -14.37
N LEU A 170 14.05 4.33 -14.50
CA LEU A 170 13.19 5.33 -13.87
C LEU A 170 13.24 5.24 -12.35
N LEU A 171 12.92 4.08 -11.77
CA LEU A 171 12.75 3.89 -10.33
C LEU A 171 14.05 4.14 -9.54
N LEU A 172 15.21 3.71 -10.06
CA LEU A 172 16.50 3.89 -9.39
C LEU A 172 17.09 5.29 -9.56
N SER A 173 16.53 6.10 -10.47
CA SER A 173 16.87 7.52 -10.63
C SER A 173 16.15 8.36 -9.57
N SER A 174 16.64 9.57 -9.32
CA SER A 174 15.99 10.61 -8.54
C SER A 174 15.63 11.79 -9.44
N LEU A 175 14.87 12.74 -8.89
CA LEU A 175 14.51 13.97 -9.60
C LEU A 175 15.53 15.11 -9.40
N THR A 176 16.72 14.82 -8.85
CA THR A 176 17.73 15.82 -8.47
C THR A 176 18.08 16.77 -9.62
N CYS A 177 18.30 16.26 -10.83
CA CYS A 177 18.59 17.08 -12.02
C CYS A 177 17.51 18.15 -12.30
N PHE A 178 16.23 17.85 -12.01
CA PHE A 178 15.10 18.73 -12.30
C PHE A 178 14.97 19.90 -11.31
N TYR A 179 15.78 19.94 -10.24
CA TYR A 179 15.88 21.11 -9.35
C TYR A 179 16.93 22.14 -9.82
N TYR A 180 17.84 21.76 -10.71
CA TYR A 180 18.95 22.60 -11.14
C TYR A 180 18.82 23.01 -12.61
N LEU A 181 18.73 24.33 -12.86
CA LEU A 181 18.59 24.87 -14.21
C LEU A 181 19.73 24.46 -15.16
N GLN A 182 20.96 24.36 -14.64
CA GLN A 182 22.11 23.89 -15.41
C GLN A 182 21.90 22.47 -15.95
N CYS A 183 21.40 21.56 -15.11
CA CYS A 183 21.15 20.18 -15.49
C CYS A 183 19.98 20.07 -16.48
N ILE A 184 18.90 20.83 -16.25
CA ILE A 184 17.77 20.92 -17.20
C ILE A 184 18.25 21.41 -18.58
N ASN A 185 19.14 22.40 -18.62
CA ASN A 185 19.67 22.91 -19.89
C ASN A 185 20.53 21.86 -20.62
N ILE A 186 21.27 21.01 -19.90
CA ILE A 186 21.94 19.84 -20.48
C ILE A 186 20.91 18.89 -21.09
N LEU A 187 19.85 18.54 -20.36
CA LEU A 187 18.79 17.65 -20.87
C LEU A 187 18.12 18.21 -22.13
N ARG A 188 17.83 19.52 -22.15
CA ARG A 188 17.25 20.22 -23.30
C ARG A 188 18.16 20.23 -24.52
N ALA A 189 19.45 20.54 -24.31
CA ALA A 189 20.43 20.58 -25.40
C ALA A 189 20.58 19.22 -26.08
N LEU A 190 20.35 18.15 -25.32
CA LEU A 190 20.47 16.79 -25.79
C LEU A 190 19.15 16.18 -26.31
N SER A 191 18.00 16.83 -26.06
CA SER A 191 16.72 16.48 -26.69
C SER A 191 16.58 17.25 -28.01
N GLU A 192 17.02 16.66 -29.13
CA GLU A 192 16.93 17.25 -30.48
C GLU A 192 15.48 17.35 -31.02
N GLY A 193 14.62 18.11 -30.35
CA GLY A 193 13.24 18.38 -30.78
C GLY A 193 12.17 17.72 -29.89
N GLU A 194 11.20 18.54 -29.47
CA GLU A 194 9.85 18.21 -28.97
C GLU A 194 9.65 17.75 -27.52
N ALA A 195 10.54 17.01 -26.86
CA ALA A 195 10.17 16.46 -25.53
C ALA A 195 10.27 17.44 -24.34
N LEU A 196 11.12 18.46 -24.46
CA LEU A 196 11.31 19.50 -23.44
C LEU A 196 11.15 20.87 -24.10
N THR A 197 9.92 21.22 -24.50
CA THR A 197 9.62 22.58 -24.94
C THR A 197 9.93 23.56 -23.81
N LYS A 198 10.43 24.74 -24.18
CA LYS A 198 10.96 25.76 -23.24
C LYS A 198 9.91 26.26 -22.23
N GLU A 199 8.63 25.98 -22.49
CA GLU A 199 7.48 26.48 -21.73
C GLU A 199 6.93 25.47 -20.71
N GLN A 200 7.40 24.21 -20.71
CA GLN A 200 6.75 23.11 -19.97
C GLN A 200 7.55 22.56 -18.78
N PHE A 201 8.79 23.03 -18.57
CA PHE A 201 9.65 22.61 -17.46
C PHE A 201 10.29 23.82 -16.78
N ASP A 202 9.54 24.45 -15.87
CA ASP A 202 10.16 25.20 -14.79
C ASP A 202 10.81 24.20 -13.82
N GLY A 203 11.96 24.57 -13.26
CA GLY A 203 12.66 23.72 -12.29
C GLY A 203 11.76 23.38 -11.12
N LEU A 204 11.87 22.16 -10.60
CA LEU A 204 11.12 21.74 -9.41
C LEU A 204 11.49 22.62 -8.21
N ASN A 205 10.52 22.87 -7.35
CA ASN A 205 10.70 23.63 -6.13
C ASN A 205 10.62 22.71 -4.90
N THR A 206 11.60 22.80 -4.00
CA THR A 206 11.58 22.02 -2.75
C THR A 206 10.50 22.45 -1.77
N LEU A 207 9.93 23.64 -1.92
CA LEU A 207 8.90 24.15 -1.02
C LEU A 207 7.52 23.53 -1.28
N THR A 208 7.31 22.89 -2.44
CA THR A 208 6.00 22.35 -2.84
C THR A 208 5.86 20.86 -2.61
N THR A 209 6.93 20.19 -2.16
CA THR A 209 6.95 18.73 -2.02
C THR A 209 7.46 18.29 -0.66
N ARG A 210 6.91 17.19 -0.14
CA ARG A 210 7.41 16.54 1.09
C ARG A 210 8.60 15.60 0.82
N PHE A 211 8.89 15.30 -0.44
CA PHE A 211 9.98 14.39 -0.82
C PHE A 211 11.33 15.12 -0.84
N SER A 212 12.40 14.39 -0.49
CA SER A 212 13.75 14.93 -0.60
C SER A 212 14.19 14.99 -2.07
N MET A 213 15.00 15.98 -2.45
CA MET A 213 15.63 16.03 -3.77
C MET A 213 16.43 14.76 -4.12
N ASN A 214 16.93 14.06 -3.10
CA ASN A 214 17.74 12.84 -3.24
C ASN A 214 16.91 11.55 -3.17
N ASP A 215 15.60 11.66 -2.93
CA ASP A 215 14.73 10.49 -2.92
C ASP A 215 14.65 9.91 -4.33
N THR A 216 14.71 8.57 -4.41
CA THR A 216 14.52 7.85 -5.66
C THR A 216 13.07 7.95 -6.11
N ILE A 217 12.85 7.90 -7.41
CA ILE A 217 11.49 7.86 -7.99
C ILE A 217 10.76 6.60 -7.49
N GLU A 218 11.46 5.51 -7.22
CA GLU A 218 10.93 4.34 -6.52
C GLU A 218 10.22 4.71 -5.21
N LYS A 219 10.91 5.45 -4.32
CA LYS A 219 10.35 5.86 -3.03
C LYS A 219 9.14 6.77 -3.21
N ILE A 220 9.22 7.72 -4.15
CA ILE A 220 8.12 8.63 -4.47
C ILE A 220 6.92 7.84 -5.04
N ALA A 221 7.17 6.85 -5.90
CA ALA A 221 6.15 6.01 -6.50
C ALA A 221 5.48 5.08 -5.49
N TYR A 222 6.21 4.49 -4.53
CA TYR A 222 5.60 3.71 -3.45
C TYR A 222 4.68 4.55 -2.56
N GLU A 223 4.89 5.86 -2.53
CA GLU A 223 4.02 6.84 -1.89
C GLU A 223 2.98 7.45 -2.86
N MET A 224 2.82 6.85 -4.05
CA MET A 224 1.88 7.21 -5.11
C MET A 224 2.00 8.66 -5.59
N PHE A 225 3.16 9.30 -5.42
CA PHE A 225 3.39 10.73 -5.71
C PHE A 225 2.47 11.67 -4.89
N ILE A 226 1.91 11.21 -3.77
CA ILE A 226 0.98 12.00 -2.96
C ILE A 226 1.73 12.93 -2.03
N GLU A 227 1.43 14.22 -2.13
CA GLU A 227 1.96 15.27 -1.26
C GLU A 227 1.22 15.36 0.07
N SER A 228 -0.11 15.26 0.05
CA SER A 228 -0.94 15.24 1.26
C SER A 228 -2.29 14.56 1.02
N TRP A 229 -2.84 14.00 2.09
CA TRP A 229 -4.23 13.53 2.15
C TRP A 229 -5.09 14.61 2.78
N SER A 230 -6.26 14.86 2.18
CA SER A 230 -7.24 15.81 2.70
C SER A 230 -8.54 15.08 2.97
N THR A 231 -8.99 15.15 4.22
CA THR A 231 -10.15 14.40 4.71
C THR A 231 -11.24 15.38 5.15
N ASN A 232 -12.49 15.09 4.80
CA ASN A 232 -13.64 15.90 5.21
C ASN A 232 -14.66 15.03 5.94
N THR A 233 -14.65 15.09 7.27
CA THR A 233 -15.48 14.25 8.14
C THR A 233 -16.40 15.13 8.98
N SER A 234 -17.69 14.79 9.06
CA SER A 234 -18.68 15.55 9.83
C SER A 234 -19.50 14.64 10.74
N TYR A 235 -19.28 14.79 12.05
CA TYR A 235 -20.10 14.11 13.06
C TYR A 235 -21.57 14.55 13.00
N GLU A 236 -21.85 15.80 12.65
CA GLU A 236 -23.23 16.30 12.56
C GLU A 236 -24.00 15.58 11.46
N THR A 237 -23.37 15.40 10.30
CA THR A 237 -23.96 14.64 9.18
C THR A 237 -24.19 13.17 9.56
N TYR A 238 -23.24 12.58 10.28
CA TYR A 238 -23.38 11.22 10.83
C TYR A 238 -24.55 11.13 11.82
N PHE A 239 -24.59 12.01 12.81
CA PHE A 239 -25.62 12.04 13.84
C PHE A 239 -27.02 12.19 13.24
N ASN A 240 -27.19 13.12 12.30
CA ASN A 240 -28.49 13.34 11.64
C ASN A 240 -28.94 12.11 10.84
N SER A 241 -28.00 11.35 10.26
CA SER A 241 -28.30 10.14 9.49
C SER A 241 -28.57 8.91 10.36
N CYS A 242 -27.93 8.83 11.54
CA CYS A 242 -27.97 7.68 12.43
C CYS A 242 -28.80 7.91 13.71
N SER A 243 -29.45 9.07 13.84
CA SER A 243 -30.23 9.40 15.04
C SER A 243 -31.35 8.36 15.26
N PRO A 244 -31.47 7.80 16.48
CA PRO A 244 -32.49 6.82 16.75
C PRO A 244 -33.88 7.47 16.74
N SER A 245 -34.87 6.75 16.23
CA SER A 245 -36.28 7.21 16.24
C SER A 245 -36.87 7.27 17.65
N TYR A 246 -36.28 6.56 18.61
CA TYR A 246 -36.65 6.58 20.02
C TYR A 246 -35.43 6.36 20.91
N CYS A 247 -35.37 7.07 22.04
CA CYS A 247 -34.33 6.87 23.04
C CYS A 247 -34.75 5.78 24.03
N ILE A 248 -33.88 4.81 24.30
CA ILE A 248 -34.05 3.83 25.37
C ILE A 248 -33.21 4.28 26.56
N TYR A 249 -33.85 4.51 27.70
CA TYR A 249 -33.18 4.86 28.94
C TYR A 249 -33.10 3.62 29.83
N THR A 250 -31.91 3.30 30.32
CA THR A 250 -31.72 2.30 31.38
C THR A 250 -31.79 3.00 32.73
N TYR A 251 -32.88 2.77 33.47
CA TYR A 251 -33.00 3.24 34.84
C TYR A 251 -32.21 2.29 35.75
N TYR A 252 -31.06 2.72 36.25
CA TYR A 252 -30.44 2.11 37.41
C TYR A 252 -31.18 2.64 38.64
N GLN A 253 -32.25 1.96 39.05
CA GLN A 253 -32.77 2.18 40.41
C GLN A 253 -31.66 1.78 41.37
N LYS A 254 -31.10 2.77 42.06
CA LYS A 254 -30.28 2.54 43.25
C LYS A 254 -31.23 1.92 44.27
N SER A 255 -31.25 0.59 44.36
CA SER A 255 -32.08 -0.09 45.35
C SER A 255 -31.63 0.39 46.71
N ASP A 256 -32.54 1.05 47.41
CA ASP A 256 -32.27 1.57 48.74
C ASP A 256 -31.92 0.36 49.63
N GLU A 257 -30.88 0.46 50.46
CA GLU A 257 -30.42 -0.67 51.29
C GLU A 257 -31.57 -1.21 52.17
N LEU A 258 -32.51 -0.33 52.50
CA LEU A 258 -33.75 -0.64 53.22
C LEU A 258 -34.71 -1.52 52.41
N GLU A 259 -34.81 -1.34 51.09
CA GLU A 259 -35.69 -2.12 50.21
C GLU A 259 -35.26 -3.58 50.16
N ILE A 260 -33.95 -3.82 50.05
CA ILE A 260 -33.35 -5.16 50.07
C ILE A 260 -33.64 -5.85 51.41
N LEU A 261 -33.45 -5.15 52.53
CA LEU A 261 -33.76 -5.68 53.86
C LEU A 261 -35.25 -6.04 54.01
N THR A 262 -36.13 -5.22 53.46
CA THR A 262 -37.59 -5.42 53.52
C THR A 262 -38.01 -6.65 52.71
N ILE A 263 -37.37 -6.89 51.56
CA ILE A 263 -37.58 -8.10 50.75
C ILE A 263 -37.12 -9.35 51.53
N PHE A 264 -35.95 -9.31 52.18
CA PHE A 264 -35.49 -10.44 52.99
C PHE A 264 -36.41 -10.76 54.17
N LEU A 265 -36.86 -9.75 54.91
CA LEU A 265 -37.75 -9.92 56.05
C LEU A 265 -39.13 -10.45 55.64
N SER A 266 -39.67 -9.96 54.53
CA SER A 266 -40.97 -10.42 53.99
C SER A 266 -40.92 -11.84 53.43
N ALA A 267 -39.82 -12.22 52.78
CA ALA A 267 -39.58 -13.59 52.31
C ALA A 267 -39.47 -14.57 53.49
N TYR A 268 -38.71 -14.21 54.53
CA TYR A 268 -38.55 -15.07 55.71
C TYR A 268 -39.86 -15.23 56.51
N GLY A 269 -40.61 -14.14 56.66
CA GLY A 269 -41.90 -14.15 57.35
C GLY A 269 -42.94 -15.01 56.64
N SER A 270 -43.08 -14.87 55.32
CA SER A 270 -44.05 -15.65 54.54
C SER A 270 -43.70 -17.13 54.50
N LEU A 271 -42.43 -17.48 54.34
CA LEU A 271 -41.97 -18.87 54.34
C LEU A 271 -42.21 -19.54 55.70
N SER A 272 -41.95 -18.84 56.79
CA SER A 272 -42.17 -19.35 58.15
C SER A 272 -43.64 -19.67 58.41
N ILE A 273 -44.54 -18.79 57.97
CA ILE A 273 -45.99 -18.99 58.11
C ILE A 273 -46.45 -20.17 57.23
N ALA A 274 -46.00 -20.24 55.97
CA ALA A 274 -46.38 -21.31 55.05
C ALA A 274 -45.97 -22.70 55.57
N VAL A 275 -44.74 -22.84 56.10
CA VAL A 275 -44.24 -24.10 56.68
C VAL A 275 -45.11 -24.52 57.88
N TYR A 276 -45.53 -23.58 58.72
CA TYR A 276 -46.36 -23.88 59.89
C TYR A 276 -47.73 -24.47 59.53
N PHE A 277 -48.31 -24.05 58.40
CA PHE A 277 -49.59 -24.59 57.91
C PHE A 277 -49.42 -25.89 57.12
N ILE A 278 -48.39 -25.99 56.28
CA ILE A 278 -48.20 -27.11 55.36
C ILE A 278 -47.69 -28.36 56.09
N VAL A 279 -46.74 -28.21 57.02
CA VAL A 279 -46.13 -29.35 57.75
C VAL A 279 -47.14 -30.22 58.50
N PRO A 280 -48.07 -29.70 59.34
CA PRO A 280 -49.02 -30.56 60.04
C PRO A 280 -49.99 -31.27 59.08
N TYR A 281 -50.30 -30.67 57.92
CA TYR A 281 -51.10 -31.31 56.90
C TYR A 281 -50.35 -32.47 56.24
N LEU A 282 -49.09 -32.25 55.85
CA LEU A 282 -48.22 -33.30 55.31
C LEU A 282 -48.02 -34.45 56.30
N VAL A 283 -47.78 -34.14 57.59
CA VAL A 283 -47.62 -35.16 58.63
C VAL A 283 -48.88 -36.00 58.81
N LYS A 284 -50.07 -35.38 58.80
CA LYS A 284 -51.36 -36.11 58.84
C LYS A 284 -51.53 -37.01 57.62
N LEU A 285 -51.17 -36.52 56.44
CA LEU A 285 -51.28 -37.25 55.18
C LEU A 285 -50.33 -38.45 55.15
N ILE A 286 -49.08 -38.27 55.58
CA ILE A 286 -48.08 -39.34 55.71
C ILE A 286 -48.53 -40.39 56.74
N LYS A 287 -49.04 -39.97 57.91
CA LYS A 287 -49.60 -40.92 58.90
C LYS A 287 -50.76 -41.73 58.32
N LYS A 288 -51.66 -41.09 57.57
CA LYS A 288 -52.81 -41.78 56.94
C LYS A 288 -52.34 -42.81 55.90
N ILE A 289 -51.34 -42.47 55.09
CA ILE A 289 -50.73 -43.40 54.12
C ILE A 289 -50.05 -44.58 54.83
N LEU A 290 -49.25 -44.31 55.87
CA LEU A 290 -48.56 -45.37 56.63
C LEU A 290 -49.53 -46.32 57.33
N ILE A 291 -50.64 -45.82 57.86
CA ILE A 291 -51.69 -46.67 58.46
C ILE A 291 -52.36 -47.54 57.38
N CYS A 292 -52.66 -46.98 56.21
CA CYS A 292 -53.25 -47.72 55.09
C CYS A 292 -52.34 -48.86 54.61
N PHE A 293 -51.03 -48.61 54.52
CA PHE A 293 -50.03 -49.63 54.17
C PHE A 293 -49.85 -50.71 55.25
N ARG A 294 -50.11 -50.39 56.53
CA ARG A 294 -49.98 -51.36 57.63
C ARG A 294 -51.17 -52.33 57.70
N ILE A 295 -52.36 -51.88 57.31
CA ILE A 295 -53.58 -52.72 57.27
C ILE A 295 -53.52 -53.74 56.12
N THR A 296 -52.83 -53.43 55.02
CA THR A 296 -52.66 -54.32 53.86
C THR A 296 -51.62 -55.43 54.08
N GLN A 297 -50.89 -55.44 55.20
CA GLN A 297 -49.93 -56.48 55.58
C GLN A 297 -50.48 -57.50 56.59
N GLN A 298 -51.77 -57.39 57.00
CA GLN A 298 -52.44 -58.28 57.97
C GLN A 298 -53.62 -59.08 57.37
N GLN A 299 -53.74 -59.14 56.04
CA GLN A 299 -54.58 -60.10 55.31
C GLN A 299 -53.69 -61.00 54.46
#